data_AF-A0A6B0Y475-F1
#
_entry.id   AF-A0A6B0Y475-F1
#
_cell.length_a   1.000
_cell.length_b   1.000
_cell.length_c   1.000
_cell.angle_alpha   90.00
_cell.angle_beta   90.00
_cell.angle_gamma   90.00
#
_symmetry.space_group_name_H-M   'P 1'
#
loop_
_entity.id
_entity.type
_entity.pdbx_description
1 polymer ?
#
loop_
_entity_poly.entity_id
_entity_poly.type
_entity_poly.pdbx_seq_one_letter_code
_entity_poly.pdbx_strand_id
1 'polypeptide(L)'
;MSETRIGVELGIRAPAKAVRRAAELAGSYAEYFLVPETHPRIMGVDALDMLLEVSAGLPSRACMGTGIINVFSRTREDMLCKAIRIHRTVGERFILGIGTSAPVVVEGMWKMVFHRPVSRLVSYTRSLRAHGYAGPIYWAAVGERVLDLAIKNADGVIFFLKPRSHMPRHVRAIREGASPEFGIISIIPVSMSSSTAHDARMDVKMTVAGYVGANGFYGEPLAAAGFDVAGIRDAYRREGVRGGARMVGDSMLDEVQAVWGTPESCARRIHGTARKSEADVLVLGFDLPPDKYDDVFFEDLDILLRGL
;
A
#
# COMPACT_ATOMS: atom_id res chain seq x y z
N MET A 1 -8.93 -23.75 -1.95
CA MET A 1 -8.28 -22.43 -2.08
C MET A 1 -8.08 -21.92 -0.67
N SER A 2 -6.88 -21.52 -0.28
CA SER A 2 -6.65 -20.85 1.00
C SER A 2 -7.45 -19.55 1.03
N GLU A 3 -8.01 -19.21 2.20
CA GLU A 3 -8.70 -17.93 2.39
C GLU A 3 -7.71 -16.77 2.21
N THR A 4 -8.15 -15.69 1.56
CA THR A 4 -7.33 -14.48 1.38
C THR A 4 -7.02 -13.88 2.73
N ARG A 5 -5.74 -13.69 3.02
CA ARG A 5 -5.28 -13.16 4.30
C ARG A 5 -5.47 -11.66 4.38
N ILE A 6 -5.70 -11.14 5.57
CA ILE A 6 -5.98 -9.70 5.78
C ILE A 6 -4.78 -9.00 6.39
N GLY A 7 -4.47 -7.81 5.86
CA GLY A 7 -3.49 -6.90 6.44
C GLY A 7 -4.03 -5.49 6.69
N VAL A 8 -3.25 -4.70 7.43
CA VAL A 8 -3.52 -3.28 7.71
C VAL A 8 -2.33 -2.43 7.28
N GLU A 9 -2.63 -1.29 6.69
CA GLU A 9 -1.66 -0.24 6.39
C GLU A 9 -2.28 1.12 6.74
N LEU A 10 -1.55 1.96 7.48
CA LEU A 10 -1.92 3.37 7.60
C LEU A 10 -1.23 4.18 6.50
N GLY A 11 -1.86 5.27 6.06
CA GLY A 11 -1.35 6.08 4.96
C GLY A 11 -0.01 6.76 5.22
N ILE A 12 0.60 7.24 4.14
CA ILE A 12 1.90 7.92 4.11
C ILE A 12 2.03 9.17 4.99
N ARG A 13 0.91 9.66 5.55
CA ARG A 13 0.82 10.81 6.46
C ARG A 13 0.66 10.41 7.92
N ALA A 14 0.51 9.12 8.23
CA ALA A 14 0.24 8.65 9.58
C ALA A 14 1.41 9.00 10.53
N PRO A 15 1.14 9.67 11.65
CA PRO A 15 2.19 10.00 12.62
C PRO A 15 2.67 8.74 13.35
N ALA A 16 3.89 8.76 13.87
CA ALA A 16 4.49 7.63 14.59
C ALA A 16 3.59 7.04 15.70
N LYS A 17 2.89 7.89 16.46
CA LYS A 17 1.94 7.46 17.50
C LYS A 17 0.81 6.60 16.90
N ALA A 18 0.27 6.99 15.74
CA ALA A 18 -0.77 6.25 15.07
C ALA A 18 -0.26 4.90 14.54
N VAL A 19 0.94 4.88 13.94
CA VAL A 19 1.54 3.64 13.42
C VAL A 19 1.78 2.62 14.54
N ARG A 20 2.27 3.05 15.72
CA ARG A 20 2.42 2.16 16.89
C ARG A 20 1.11 1.55 17.34
N ARG A 21 0.08 2.38 17.50
CA ARG A 21 -1.24 1.91 17.94
C ARG A 21 -1.89 0.98 16.93
N ALA A 22 -1.71 1.25 15.63
CA ALA A 22 -2.16 0.34 14.58
C ALA A 22 -1.38 -0.99 14.60
N ALA A 23 -0.07 -0.98 14.88
CA ALA A 23 0.71 -2.21 15.00
C ALA A 23 0.24 -3.08 16.17
N GLU A 24 -0.08 -2.48 17.31
CA GLU A 24 -0.64 -3.17 18.49
C GLU A 24 -1.99 -3.85 18.18
N LEU A 25 -2.91 -3.10 17.55
CA LEU A 25 -4.22 -3.63 17.13
C LEU A 25 -4.08 -4.70 16.04
N ALA A 26 -3.25 -4.45 15.02
CA ALA A 26 -3.00 -5.39 13.93
C ALA A 26 -2.44 -6.71 14.46
N GLY A 27 -1.53 -6.69 15.45
CA GLY A 27 -1.02 -7.92 16.07
C GLY A 27 -2.11 -8.83 16.67
N SER A 28 -3.24 -8.24 17.05
CA SER A 28 -4.36 -8.98 17.66
C SER A 28 -5.30 -9.61 16.62
N TYR A 29 -5.40 -9.05 15.42
CA TYR A 29 -6.46 -9.44 14.48
C TYR A 29 -5.98 -9.63 13.02
N ALA A 30 -5.00 -8.86 12.56
CA ALA A 30 -4.51 -8.89 11.19
C ALA A 30 -3.28 -9.80 11.03
N GLU A 31 -3.15 -10.42 9.86
CA GLU A 31 -2.01 -11.27 9.53
C GLU A 31 -0.84 -10.49 8.94
N TYR A 32 -1.10 -9.28 8.43
CA TYR A 32 -0.10 -8.42 7.81
C TYR A 32 -0.18 -6.99 8.36
N PHE A 33 0.98 -6.37 8.59
CA PHE A 33 1.08 -4.95 8.92
C PHE A 33 2.14 -4.28 8.04
N LEU A 34 1.70 -3.37 7.17
CA LEU A 34 2.60 -2.65 6.27
C LEU A 34 2.75 -1.20 6.72
N VAL A 35 3.95 -0.65 6.53
CA VAL A 35 4.28 0.75 6.79
C VAL A 35 4.78 1.38 5.49
N PRO A 36 4.05 2.35 4.89
CA PRO A 36 4.48 3.04 3.69
C PRO A 36 5.37 4.23 4.05
N GLU A 37 6.14 4.71 3.08
CA GLU A 37 7.01 5.88 3.28
C GLU A 37 6.96 6.85 2.11
N THR A 38 6.96 8.15 2.43
CA THR A 38 7.25 9.23 1.48
C THR A 38 8.54 9.95 1.83
N HIS A 39 8.48 11.06 2.56
CA HIS A 39 9.61 11.79 3.08
C HIS A 39 9.40 12.04 4.58
N PRO A 40 10.09 11.32 5.49
CA PRO A 40 9.75 11.29 6.92
C PRO A 40 9.90 12.64 7.63
N ARG A 41 10.76 13.55 7.14
CA ARG A 41 10.85 14.93 7.67
C ARG A 41 9.72 15.87 7.22
N ILE A 42 8.91 15.47 6.23
CA ILE A 42 7.80 16.28 5.71
C ILE A 42 6.48 15.71 6.22
N MET A 43 6.30 14.39 6.10
CA MET A 43 5.11 13.68 6.57
C MET A 43 5.41 12.20 6.82
N GLY A 44 4.62 11.59 7.70
CA GLY A 44 4.73 10.16 8.00
C GLY A 44 5.93 9.82 8.87
N VAL A 45 6.53 8.65 8.60
CA VAL A 45 7.60 8.03 9.39
C VAL A 45 8.68 7.45 8.48
N ASP A 46 9.89 7.20 9.00
CA ASP A 46 10.83 6.30 8.31
C ASP A 46 10.32 4.87 8.54
N ALA A 47 9.95 4.19 7.46
CA ALA A 47 9.25 2.91 7.60
C ALA A 47 10.15 1.82 8.16
N LEU A 48 11.44 1.81 7.81
CA LEU A 48 12.37 0.79 8.33
C LEU A 48 12.67 1.02 9.81
N ASP A 49 12.84 2.27 10.24
CA ASP A 49 13.05 2.56 11.66
C ASP A 49 11.80 2.28 12.50
N MET A 50 10.62 2.60 11.97
CA MET A 50 9.35 2.28 12.63
C MET A 50 9.13 0.77 12.73
N LEU A 51 9.42 0.02 11.66
CA LEU A 51 9.34 -1.45 11.68
C LEU A 51 10.35 -2.07 12.64
N LEU A 52 11.58 -1.54 12.73
CA LEU A 52 12.54 -1.97 13.76
C LEU A 52 11.98 -1.76 15.17
N GLU A 53 11.38 -0.61 15.43
CA GLU A 53 10.78 -0.27 16.72
C GLU A 53 9.64 -1.23 17.10
N VAL A 54 8.66 -1.44 16.20
CA VAL A 54 7.48 -2.26 16.51
C VAL A 54 7.72 -3.77 16.41
N SER A 55 8.80 -4.20 15.74
CA SER A 55 9.10 -5.63 15.51
C SER A 55 9.23 -6.47 16.78
N ALA A 56 9.62 -5.86 17.91
CA ALA A 56 9.76 -6.55 19.19
C ALA A 56 8.40 -6.86 19.86
N GLY A 57 7.36 -6.08 19.57
CA GLY A 57 6.04 -6.19 20.17
C GLY A 57 5.02 -6.96 19.32
N LEU A 58 5.32 -7.22 18.04
CA LEU A 58 4.40 -7.92 17.15
C LEU A 58 4.34 -9.42 17.46
N PRO A 59 3.14 -10.02 17.58
CA PRO A 59 2.99 -11.45 17.79
C PRO A 59 3.69 -12.28 16.72
N SER A 60 4.18 -13.46 17.10
CA SER A 60 4.96 -14.35 16.24
C SER A 60 4.24 -14.81 14.96
N ARG A 61 2.92 -14.69 14.90
CA ARG A 61 2.10 -15.05 13.73
C ARG A 61 1.95 -13.95 12.68
N ALA A 62 2.18 -12.68 13.03
CA ALA A 62 1.95 -11.56 12.12
C ALA A 62 3.15 -11.35 11.18
N CYS A 63 2.87 -11.17 9.89
CA CYS A 63 3.81 -10.65 8.91
C CYS A 63 3.86 -9.12 9.00
N MET A 64 5.02 -8.54 8.72
CA MET A 64 5.20 -7.10 8.71
C MET A 64 6.06 -6.68 7.52
N GLY A 65 5.93 -5.46 7.06
CA GLY A 65 6.71 -5.04 5.92
C GLY A 65 6.59 -3.57 5.57
N THR A 66 7.30 -3.21 4.51
CA THR A 66 7.19 -1.89 3.91
C THR A 66 6.16 -1.92 2.78
N GLY A 67 5.29 -0.90 2.71
CA GLY A 67 4.20 -0.84 1.73
C GLY A 67 4.12 0.48 0.93
N ILE A 68 5.18 1.10 0.45
CA ILE A 68 6.55 0.63 0.20
C ILE A 68 7.54 1.72 0.61
N ILE A 69 8.83 1.38 0.65
CA ILE A 69 9.91 2.37 0.64
C ILE A 69 10.46 2.54 -0.78
N ASN A 70 10.98 3.71 -1.11
CA ASN A 70 11.44 3.98 -2.47
C ASN A 70 12.97 3.81 -2.63
N VAL A 71 13.40 3.41 -3.82
CA VAL A 71 14.82 3.19 -4.14
C VAL A 71 15.63 4.47 -4.37
N PHE A 72 15.05 5.65 -4.14
CA PHE A 72 15.74 6.93 -4.24
C PHE A 72 16.08 7.52 -2.87
N SER A 73 15.19 7.41 -1.88
CA SER A 73 15.30 8.10 -0.59
C SER A 73 16.48 7.71 0.28
N ARG A 74 17.13 6.57 -0.01
CA ARG A 74 18.20 5.99 0.80
C ARG A 74 19.23 5.23 -0.03
N THR A 75 20.42 5.05 0.54
CA THR A 75 21.48 4.25 -0.08
C THR A 75 21.14 2.76 -0.02
N ARG A 76 21.87 1.94 -0.78
CA ARG A 76 21.68 0.49 -0.76
C ARG A 76 22.13 -0.10 0.57
N GLU A 77 23.19 0.45 1.13
CA GLU A 77 23.80 0.06 2.39
C GLU A 77 22.85 0.32 3.57
N ASP A 78 22.21 1.49 3.62
CA ASP A 78 21.22 1.80 4.66
C ASP A 78 20.02 0.85 4.60
N MET A 79 19.46 0.66 3.40
CA MET A 79 18.35 -0.27 3.18
C MET A 79 18.72 -1.70 3.56
N LEU A 80 19.91 -2.17 3.16
CA LEU A 80 20.41 -3.51 3.47
C LEU A 80 20.56 -3.73 4.98
N CYS A 81 21.27 -2.82 5.65
CA CYS A 81 21.56 -2.92 7.08
C CYS A 81 20.27 -2.98 7.90
N LYS A 82 19.31 -2.09 7.62
CA LYS A 82 18.02 -2.08 8.32
C LYS A 82 17.17 -3.31 7.99
N ALA A 83 17.10 -3.71 6.72
CA ALA A 83 16.35 -4.89 6.29
C ALA A 83 16.88 -6.19 6.94
N ILE A 84 18.21 -6.39 6.99
CA ILE A 84 18.82 -7.54 7.66
C ILE A 84 18.50 -7.53 9.16
N ARG A 85 18.54 -6.36 9.81
CA ARG A 85 18.22 -6.25 11.25
C ARG A 85 16.78 -6.66 11.54
N ILE A 86 15.81 -6.17 10.76
CA ILE A 86 14.41 -6.54 10.92
C ILE A 86 14.24 -8.05 10.66
N HIS A 87 14.80 -8.54 9.55
CA HIS A 87 14.72 -9.95 9.17
C HIS A 87 15.35 -10.89 10.22
N ARG A 88 16.43 -10.50 10.90
CA ARG A 88 17.00 -11.27 12.02
C ARG A 88 16.05 -11.38 13.21
N THR A 89 15.21 -10.38 13.44
CA THR A 89 14.24 -10.36 14.54
C THR A 89 12.99 -11.17 14.21
N VAL A 90 12.46 -11.05 12.99
CA VAL A 90 11.14 -11.64 12.65
C VAL A 90 11.18 -12.76 11.60
N GLY A 91 12.32 -13.00 10.95
CA GLY A 91 12.51 -14.03 9.94
C GLY A 91 11.80 -13.72 8.61
N GLU A 92 11.32 -14.76 7.94
CA GLU A 92 10.56 -14.70 6.68
C GLU A 92 9.24 -13.90 6.77
N ARG A 93 8.83 -13.53 8.00
CA ARG A 93 7.67 -12.67 8.24
C ARG A 93 7.91 -11.21 7.84
N PHE A 94 9.15 -10.80 7.61
CA PHE A 94 9.46 -9.45 7.14
C PHE A 94 9.47 -9.37 5.61
N ILE A 95 8.58 -8.55 5.04
CA ILE A 95 8.54 -8.23 3.61
C ILE A 95 9.18 -6.87 3.36
N LEU A 96 10.25 -6.86 2.57
CA LEU A 96 10.85 -5.63 2.05
C LEU A 96 10.15 -5.21 0.75
N GLY A 97 9.05 -4.47 0.89
CA GLY A 97 8.36 -3.84 -0.22
C GLY A 97 9.07 -2.57 -0.69
N ILE A 98 9.55 -2.60 -1.93
CA ILE A 98 10.26 -1.49 -2.56
C ILE A 98 9.57 -1.03 -3.85
N GLY A 99 9.76 0.24 -4.18
CA GLY A 99 9.18 0.82 -5.39
C GLY A 99 9.98 1.97 -5.95
N THR A 100 9.57 2.43 -7.12
CA THR A 100 10.20 3.59 -7.76
C THR A 100 9.75 4.92 -7.17
N SER A 101 8.61 4.94 -6.46
CA SER A 101 7.87 6.16 -6.16
C SER A 101 7.49 6.94 -7.43
N ALA A 102 7.15 8.21 -7.27
CA ALA A 102 6.66 9.12 -8.30
C ALA A 102 7.55 10.37 -8.41
N PRO A 103 7.61 11.04 -9.58
CA PRO A 103 8.34 12.30 -9.76
C PRO A 103 8.00 13.36 -8.72
N VAL A 104 6.70 13.52 -8.38
CA VAL A 104 6.25 14.48 -7.37
C VAL A 104 6.89 14.26 -5.99
N VAL A 105 7.19 13.01 -5.64
CA VAL A 105 7.86 12.67 -4.38
C VAL A 105 9.38 12.80 -4.54
N VAL A 106 9.96 12.16 -5.55
CA VAL A 106 11.42 12.10 -5.72
C VAL A 106 12.02 13.46 -6.06
N GLU A 107 11.46 14.16 -7.04
CA GLU A 107 11.95 15.48 -7.47
C GLU A 107 11.38 16.58 -6.58
N GLY A 108 10.10 16.47 -6.23
CA GLY A 108 9.41 17.50 -5.44
C GLY A 108 9.81 17.54 -3.98
N MET A 109 9.80 16.40 -3.29
CA MET A 109 10.07 16.33 -1.83
C MET A 109 11.53 16.02 -1.53
N TRP A 110 12.11 15.01 -2.20
CA TRP A 110 13.49 14.59 -1.96
C TRP A 110 14.53 15.43 -2.71
N LYS A 111 14.11 16.25 -3.68
CA LYS A 111 15.00 17.09 -4.52
C LYS A 111 16.07 16.26 -5.25
N MET A 112 15.70 15.04 -5.65
CA MET A 112 16.57 14.10 -6.36
C MET A 112 16.16 13.96 -7.82
N VAL A 113 17.06 13.46 -8.67
CA VAL A 113 16.78 13.24 -10.09
C VAL A 113 16.03 11.91 -10.30
N PHE A 114 14.84 11.95 -10.91
CA PHE A 114 14.05 10.76 -11.23
C PHE A 114 14.49 10.12 -12.55
N HIS A 115 15.68 9.53 -12.58
CA HIS A 115 16.26 8.93 -13.78
C HIS A 115 16.33 7.40 -13.71
N ARG A 116 15.90 6.74 -14.79
CA ARG A 116 15.87 5.26 -14.97
C ARG A 116 15.33 4.51 -13.73
N PRO A 117 14.13 4.88 -13.23
CA PRO A 117 13.59 4.37 -11.96
C PRO A 117 13.49 2.84 -11.92
N VAL A 118 13.05 2.22 -13.01
CA VAL A 118 12.90 0.76 -13.09
C VAL A 118 14.26 0.05 -13.11
N SER A 119 15.26 0.58 -13.82
CA SER A 119 16.62 0.03 -13.78
C SER A 119 17.24 0.15 -12.39
N ARG A 120 16.94 1.25 -11.68
CA ARG A 120 17.36 1.44 -10.29
C ARG A 120 16.74 0.41 -9.37
N LEU A 121 15.44 0.12 -9.53
CA LEU A 121 14.72 -0.91 -8.77
C LEU A 121 15.38 -2.30 -8.93
N VAL A 122 15.63 -2.73 -10.17
CA VAL A 122 16.37 -3.98 -10.48
C VAL A 122 17.75 -3.99 -9.79
N SER A 123 18.48 -2.88 -9.89
CA SER A 123 19.82 -2.77 -9.33
C SER A 123 19.84 -2.82 -7.80
N TYR A 124 18.85 -2.22 -7.12
CA TYR A 124 18.70 -2.33 -5.67
C TYR A 124 18.45 -3.79 -5.27
N THR A 125 17.48 -4.46 -5.88
CA THR A 125 17.19 -5.87 -5.57
C THR A 125 18.39 -6.78 -5.76
N ARG A 126 19.09 -6.67 -6.90
CA ARG A 126 20.31 -7.45 -7.15
C ARG A 126 21.40 -7.18 -6.13
N SER A 127 21.59 -5.91 -5.76
CA SER A 127 22.59 -5.54 -4.76
C SER A 127 22.25 -6.10 -3.39
N LEU A 128 20.99 -5.99 -2.94
CA LEU A 128 20.58 -6.52 -1.64
C LEU A 128 20.79 -8.04 -1.56
N ARG A 129 20.41 -8.77 -2.61
CA ARG A 129 20.63 -10.21 -2.73
C ARG A 129 22.12 -10.57 -2.73
N ALA A 130 22.94 -9.89 -3.54
CA ALA A 130 24.37 -10.13 -3.62
C ALA A 130 25.12 -9.88 -2.29
N HIS A 131 24.57 -9.03 -1.42
CA HIS A 131 25.14 -8.70 -0.12
C HIS A 131 24.41 -9.37 1.05
N GLY A 132 23.72 -10.48 0.79
CA GLY A 132 23.29 -11.42 1.83
C GLY A 132 21.92 -11.15 2.47
N TYR A 133 21.09 -10.26 1.91
CA TYR A 133 19.69 -10.22 2.33
C TYR A 133 18.94 -11.45 1.80
N ALA A 134 18.43 -12.28 2.72
CA ALA A 134 17.74 -13.54 2.41
C ALA A 134 16.20 -13.42 2.39
N GLY A 135 15.62 -12.46 3.12
CA GLY A 135 14.16 -12.35 3.24
C GLY A 135 13.43 -11.88 1.95
N PRO A 136 12.09 -11.91 1.91
CA PRO A 136 11.31 -11.57 0.72
C PRO A 136 11.44 -10.09 0.28
N ILE A 137 11.67 -9.84 -1.00
CA ILE A 137 11.67 -8.50 -1.62
C ILE A 137 10.49 -8.40 -2.58
N TYR A 138 9.53 -7.52 -2.25
CA TYR A 138 8.33 -7.32 -3.06
C TYR A 138 8.41 -6.00 -3.81
N TRP A 139 7.87 -5.95 -5.02
CA TRP A 139 7.87 -4.73 -5.84
C TRP A 139 6.49 -4.09 -5.91
N ALA A 140 6.41 -2.77 -5.73
CA ALA A 140 5.24 -2.03 -6.15
C ALA A 140 5.12 -2.04 -7.68
N ALA A 141 4.07 -2.69 -8.20
CA ALA A 141 3.94 -3.00 -9.63
C ALA A 141 2.56 -2.61 -10.20
N VAL A 142 2.32 -1.30 -10.33
CA VAL A 142 1.04 -0.79 -10.84
C VAL A 142 0.87 -1.02 -12.35
N GLY A 143 1.92 -0.78 -13.14
CA GLY A 143 1.90 -0.91 -14.60
C GLY A 143 2.46 -2.23 -15.13
N GLU A 144 2.01 -2.64 -16.33
CA GLU A 144 2.39 -3.89 -17.03
C GLU A 144 3.91 -4.11 -17.07
N ARG A 145 4.65 -3.08 -17.51
CA ARG A 145 6.11 -3.18 -17.67
C ARG A 145 6.84 -3.46 -16.36
N VAL A 146 6.36 -2.89 -15.25
CA VAL A 146 6.98 -3.12 -13.93
C VAL A 146 6.62 -4.50 -13.42
N LEU A 147 5.39 -4.96 -13.68
CA LEU A 147 4.95 -6.32 -13.35
C LEU A 147 5.80 -7.39 -14.06
N ASP A 148 6.00 -7.27 -15.37
CA ASP A 148 6.82 -8.21 -16.16
C ASP A 148 8.25 -8.34 -15.63
N LEU A 149 8.79 -7.25 -15.09
CA LEU A 149 10.12 -7.23 -14.49
C LEU A 149 10.09 -7.75 -13.05
N ALA A 150 9.05 -7.46 -12.28
CA ALA A 150 8.87 -7.99 -10.92
C ALA A 150 8.82 -9.52 -10.94
N ILE A 151 8.05 -10.11 -11.87
CA ILE A 151 7.96 -11.57 -12.08
C ILE A 151 9.35 -12.24 -12.21
N LYS A 152 10.33 -11.52 -12.78
CA LYS A 152 11.67 -12.04 -13.05
C LYS A 152 12.72 -11.68 -11.99
N ASN A 153 12.46 -10.69 -11.15
CA ASN A 153 13.49 -10.09 -10.29
C ASN A 153 13.09 -9.97 -8.80
N ALA A 154 11.82 -10.18 -8.46
CA ALA A 154 11.28 -10.05 -7.11
C ALA A 154 10.66 -11.36 -6.63
N ASP A 155 10.32 -11.43 -5.34
CA ASP A 155 9.64 -12.58 -4.73
C ASP A 155 8.13 -12.34 -4.58
N GLY A 156 7.66 -11.16 -4.96
CA GLY A 156 6.26 -10.80 -4.92
C GLY A 156 5.97 -9.41 -5.46
N VAL A 157 4.69 -9.10 -5.56
CA VAL A 157 4.20 -7.76 -5.92
C VAL A 157 3.28 -7.19 -4.85
N ILE A 158 3.33 -5.87 -4.73
CA ILE A 158 2.37 -5.06 -4.00
C ILE A 158 1.62 -4.21 -5.01
N PHE A 159 0.32 -4.44 -5.12
CA PHE A 159 -0.60 -3.63 -5.89
C PHE A 159 -1.25 -2.59 -4.99
N PHE A 160 -1.49 -1.40 -5.53
CA PHE A 160 -2.27 -0.35 -4.88
C PHE A 160 -3.16 0.32 -5.92
N LEU A 161 -4.44 0.48 -5.60
CA LEU A 161 -5.48 1.01 -6.51
C LEU A 161 -5.54 0.28 -7.86
N LYS A 162 -5.26 -1.02 -7.85
CA LYS A 162 -5.29 -1.82 -9.06
C LYS A 162 -6.75 -2.07 -9.47
N PRO A 163 -7.13 -1.80 -10.73
CA PRO A 163 -8.48 -2.13 -11.20
C PRO A 163 -8.76 -3.63 -11.07
N ARG A 164 -9.88 -3.99 -10.44
CA ARG A 164 -10.31 -5.39 -10.30
C ARG A 164 -10.46 -6.10 -11.63
N SER A 165 -10.83 -5.38 -12.70
CA SER A 165 -10.96 -5.94 -14.05
C SER A 165 -9.62 -6.40 -14.63
N HIS A 166 -8.50 -5.85 -14.14
CA HIS A 166 -7.16 -6.21 -14.60
C HIS A 166 -6.54 -7.36 -13.79
N MET A 167 -7.01 -7.58 -12.55
CA MET A 167 -6.48 -8.59 -11.64
C MET A 167 -6.41 -10.01 -12.25
N PRO A 168 -7.46 -10.55 -12.91
CA PRO A 168 -7.40 -11.92 -13.44
C PRO A 168 -6.27 -12.13 -14.45
N ARG A 169 -6.02 -11.14 -15.30
CA ARG A 169 -4.95 -11.19 -16.29
C ARG A 169 -3.57 -11.13 -15.63
N HIS A 170 -3.38 -10.26 -14.64
CA HIS A 170 -2.09 -10.09 -13.95
C HIS A 170 -1.76 -11.28 -13.06
N VAL A 171 -2.74 -11.80 -12.33
CA VAL A 171 -2.57 -13.00 -11.53
C VAL A 171 -2.20 -14.17 -12.42
N ARG A 172 -2.89 -14.36 -13.56
CA ARG A 172 -2.50 -15.39 -14.54
C ARG A 172 -1.05 -15.24 -15.00
N ALA A 173 -0.65 -14.04 -15.43
CA ALA A 173 0.72 -13.79 -15.88
C ALA A 173 1.76 -14.09 -14.78
N ILE A 174 1.46 -13.76 -13.52
CA ILE A 174 2.31 -14.10 -12.38
C ILE A 174 2.40 -15.61 -12.19
N ARG A 175 1.25 -16.32 -12.15
CA ARG A 175 1.21 -17.77 -11.92
C ARG A 175 1.86 -18.57 -13.06
N GLU A 176 1.88 -18.03 -14.27
CA GLU A 176 2.56 -18.64 -15.43
C GLU A 176 4.07 -18.32 -15.48
N GLY A 177 4.48 -17.13 -15.02
CA GLY A 177 5.84 -16.62 -15.23
C GLY A 177 6.76 -16.60 -14.01
N ALA A 178 6.22 -16.70 -12.79
CA ALA A 178 6.96 -16.58 -11.55
C ALA A 178 7.12 -17.92 -10.80
N SER A 179 7.89 -17.90 -9.71
CA SER A 179 7.94 -19.02 -8.76
C SER A 179 6.55 -19.31 -8.16
N PRO A 180 6.22 -20.57 -7.82
CA PRO A 180 4.99 -20.90 -7.07
C PRO A 180 4.85 -20.15 -5.74
N GLU A 181 5.97 -19.73 -5.14
CA GLU A 181 6.02 -18.97 -3.87
C GLU A 181 5.82 -17.46 -4.06
N PHE A 182 5.68 -16.98 -5.30
CA PHE A 182 5.58 -15.56 -5.60
C PHE A 182 4.30 -14.96 -5.01
N GLY A 183 4.45 -14.03 -4.07
CA GLY A 183 3.31 -13.47 -3.34
C GLY A 183 2.64 -12.29 -4.05
N ILE A 184 1.32 -12.21 -3.90
CA ILE A 184 0.50 -11.13 -4.43
C ILE A 184 -0.20 -10.42 -3.28
N ILE A 185 0.21 -9.19 -2.99
CA ILE A 185 -0.46 -8.29 -2.04
C ILE A 185 -1.26 -7.26 -2.82
N SER A 186 -2.52 -7.03 -2.44
CA SER A 186 -3.34 -5.94 -2.96
C SER A 186 -3.76 -5.02 -1.82
N ILE A 187 -3.28 -3.78 -1.85
CA ILE A 187 -3.71 -2.73 -0.93
C ILE A 187 -4.93 -2.03 -1.55
N ILE A 188 -6.05 -2.05 -0.82
CA ILE A 188 -7.31 -1.39 -1.20
C ILE A 188 -7.59 -0.20 -0.29
N PRO A 189 -8.18 0.89 -0.81
CA PRO A 189 -8.45 2.07 -0.01
C PRO A 189 -9.68 1.82 0.87
N VAL A 190 -9.52 2.06 2.17
CA VAL A 190 -10.58 1.90 3.16
C VAL A 190 -10.75 3.21 3.93
N SER A 191 -11.99 3.65 4.09
CA SER A 191 -12.34 4.73 4.99
C SER A 191 -13.58 4.33 5.79
N MET A 192 -13.56 4.54 7.09
CA MET A 192 -14.68 4.16 7.95
C MET A 192 -14.98 5.28 8.93
N SER A 193 -16.24 5.33 9.33
CA SER A 193 -16.67 6.20 10.41
C SER A 193 -17.97 5.69 11.02
N SER A 194 -18.01 5.54 12.33
CA SER A 194 -19.24 5.44 13.12
C SER A 194 -19.90 6.81 13.36
N SER A 195 -19.16 7.90 13.14
CA SER A 195 -19.62 9.29 13.31
C SER A 195 -20.14 9.92 12.01
N THR A 196 -21.16 10.75 12.11
CA THR A 196 -21.67 11.56 10.98
C THR A 196 -20.75 12.75 10.64
N ALA A 197 -19.81 13.10 11.51
CA ALA A 197 -18.85 14.19 11.27
C ALA A 197 -17.82 13.85 10.19
N HIS A 198 -17.66 12.57 9.85
CA HIS A 198 -16.73 12.09 8.84
C HIS A 198 -17.50 11.41 7.71
N ASP A 199 -17.45 12.01 6.53
CA ASP A 199 -17.99 11.39 5.33
C ASP A 199 -16.96 10.41 4.77
N ALA A 200 -17.04 9.16 5.26
CA ALA A 200 -16.15 8.07 4.83
C ALA A 200 -16.14 7.87 3.30
N ARG A 201 -17.26 8.18 2.63
CA ARG A 201 -17.34 8.11 1.17
C ARG A 201 -16.54 9.24 0.53
N MET A 202 -16.64 10.48 1.04
CA MET A 202 -15.82 11.58 0.55
C MET A 202 -14.33 11.34 0.83
N ASP A 203 -13.98 10.81 2.00
CA ASP A 203 -12.59 10.52 2.36
C ASP A 203 -11.96 9.47 1.44
N VAL A 204 -12.66 8.36 1.15
CA VAL A 204 -12.13 7.37 0.18
C VAL A 204 -12.04 7.95 -1.25
N LYS A 205 -12.97 8.83 -1.65
CA LYS A 205 -12.87 9.56 -2.93
C LYS A 205 -11.67 10.50 -2.98
N MET A 206 -11.36 11.19 -1.87
CA MET A 206 -10.17 12.02 -1.77
C MET A 206 -8.89 11.19 -1.85
N THR A 207 -8.85 9.99 -1.28
CA THR A 207 -7.73 9.07 -1.46
C THR A 207 -7.52 8.73 -2.94
N VAL A 208 -8.55 8.22 -3.63
CA VAL A 208 -8.47 7.87 -5.06
C VAL A 208 -8.06 9.10 -5.90
N ALA A 209 -8.68 10.25 -5.67
CA ALA A 209 -8.36 11.49 -6.37
C ALA A 209 -6.93 11.97 -6.10
N GLY A 210 -6.42 11.80 -4.88
CA GLY A 210 -5.05 12.17 -4.51
C GLY A 210 -4.02 11.40 -5.33
N TYR A 211 -4.21 10.09 -5.50
CA TYR A 211 -3.28 9.27 -6.28
C TYR A 211 -3.44 9.43 -7.79
N VAL A 212 -4.68 9.41 -8.29
CA VAL A 212 -4.99 9.50 -9.73
C VAL A 212 -4.75 10.91 -10.27
N GLY A 213 -5.09 11.92 -9.48
CA GLY A 213 -4.96 13.34 -9.81
C GLY A 213 -3.51 13.82 -9.77
N ALA A 214 -2.73 13.38 -8.77
CA ALA A 214 -1.34 13.81 -8.63
C ALA A 214 -0.34 13.03 -9.49
N ASN A 215 -0.69 11.81 -9.97
CA ASN A 215 0.26 10.93 -10.64
C ASN A 215 -0.27 10.29 -11.94
N GLY A 216 0.61 10.26 -12.94
CA GLY A 216 0.39 9.64 -14.25
C GLY A 216 0.00 8.15 -14.19
N PHE A 217 0.80 7.38 -13.46
CA PHE A 217 0.81 5.91 -13.55
C PHE A 217 -0.35 5.21 -12.84
N TYR A 218 -0.97 5.81 -11.82
CA TYR A 218 -2.21 5.28 -11.23
C TYR A 218 -3.44 5.51 -12.13
N GLY A 219 -3.39 6.56 -12.96
CA GLY A 219 -4.48 6.89 -13.86
C GLY A 219 -4.51 6.06 -15.14
N GLU A 220 -3.36 5.58 -15.63
CA GLU A 220 -3.30 4.80 -16.88
C GLU A 220 -4.15 3.52 -16.84
N PRO A 221 -4.09 2.66 -15.80
CA PRO A 221 -4.96 1.49 -15.70
C PRO A 221 -6.44 1.85 -15.64
N LEU A 222 -6.80 2.93 -14.94
CA LEU A 222 -8.20 3.37 -14.82
C LEU A 222 -8.72 3.98 -16.13
N ALA A 223 -7.89 4.72 -16.86
CA ALA A 223 -8.25 5.21 -18.18
C ALA A 223 -8.47 4.04 -19.16
N ALA A 224 -7.64 3.00 -19.10
CA ALA A 224 -7.81 1.79 -19.89
C ALA A 224 -9.10 1.02 -19.52
N ALA A 225 -9.56 1.12 -18.27
CA ALA A 225 -10.84 0.60 -17.81
C ALA A 225 -12.05 1.51 -18.16
N GLY A 226 -11.83 2.60 -18.91
CA GLY A 226 -12.89 3.46 -19.44
C GLY A 226 -13.31 4.64 -18.55
N PHE A 227 -12.53 4.96 -17.51
CA PHE A 227 -12.85 6.07 -16.61
C PHE A 227 -12.26 7.42 -17.07
N ASP A 228 -12.97 8.51 -16.78
CA ASP A 228 -12.53 9.88 -17.06
C ASP A 228 -11.45 10.37 -16.07
N VAL A 229 -10.24 9.83 -16.25
CA VAL A 229 -9.05 10.23 -15.48
C VAL A 229 -8.60 11.65 -15.84
N ALA A 230 -8.83 12.10 -17.08
CA ALA A 230 -8.48 13.44 -17.51
C ALA A 230 -9.29 14.50 -16.74
N GLY A 231 -10.61 14.32 -16.62
CA GLY A 231 -11.49 15.19 -15.83
C GLY A 231 -11.11 15.23 -14.35
N ILE A 232 -10.77 14.08 -13.75
CA ILE A 232 -10.27 14.03 -12.36
C ILE A 232 -9.00 14.86 -12.21
N ARG A 233 -8.04 14.73 -13.13
CA ARG A 233 -6.77 15.48 -13.10
C ARG A 233 -6.95 16.98 -13.28
N ASP A 234 -7.83 17.38 -14.19
CA ASP A 234 -8.11 18.79 -14.43
C ASP A 234 -8.81 19.44 -13.23
N ALA A 235 -9.79 18.75 -12.64
CA ALA A 235 -10.42 19.18 -11.39
C ALA A 235 -9.42 19.22 -10.22
N TYR A 236 -8.55 18.21 -10.10
CA TYR A 236 -7.48 18.18 -9.10
C TYR A 236 -6.53 19.37 -9.23
N ARG A 237 -6.11 19.71 -10.46
CA ARG A 237 -5.21 20.84 -10.71
C ARG A 237 -5.85 22.18 -10.36
N ARG A 238 -7.15 22.34 -10.65
CA ARG A 238 -7.87 23.60 -10.43
C ARG A 238 -8.31 23.81 -8.98
N GLU A 239 -8.76 22.74 -8.32
CA GLU A 239 -9.54 22.80 -7.07
C GLU A 239 -8.96 21.89 -5.98
N GLY A 240 -7.78 21.31 -6.22
CA GLY A 240 -7.11 20.38 -5.31
C GLY A 240 -7.85 19.04 -5.18
N VAL A 241 -7.46 18.29 -4.14
CA VAL A 241 -7.97 16.92 -3.91
C VAL A 241 -9.50 16.85 -3.81
N ARG A 242 -10.16 17.86 -3.23
CA ARG A 242 -11.62 17.93 -3.12
C ARG A 242 -12.30 18.11 -4.47
N GLY A 243 -11.70 18.88 -5.38
CA GLY A 243 -12.16 19.00 -6.76
C GLY A 243 -12.11 17.66 -7.48
N GLY A 244 -10.94 17.01 -7.44
CA GLY A 244 -10.77 15.67 -8.02
C GLY A 244 -11.73 14.64 -7.42
N ALA A 245 -11.94 14.66 -6.10
CA ALA A 245 -12.82 13.72 -5.40
C ALA A 245 -14.28 13.80 -5.86
N ARG A 246 -14.77 14.99 -6.22
CA ARG A 246 -16.12 15.16 -6.80
C ARG A 246 -16.29 14.43 -8.13
N MET A 247 -15.21 14.27 -8.89
CA MET A 247 -15.19 13.56 -10.17
C MET A 247 -15.08 12.03 -10.00
N VAL A 248 -14.73 11.54 -8.80
CA VAL A 248 -14.67 10.10 -8.51
C VAL A 248 -16.08 9.57 -8.26
N GLY A 249 -16.61 8.82 -9.24
CA GLY A 249 -17.90 8.13 -9.14
C GLY A 249 -17.82 6.79 -8.40
N ASP A 250 -18.96 6.25 -7.99
CA ASP A 250 -19.03 4.98 -7.25
C ASP A 250 -18.56 3.79 -8.10
N SER A 251 -18.78 3.82 -9.42
CA SER A 251 -18.25 2.81 -10.33
C SER A 251 -16.72 2.74 -10.33
N MET A 252 -16.03 3.89 -10.15
CA MET A 252 -14.57 3.93 -10.01
C MET A 252 -14.15 3.39 -8.65
N LEU A 253 -14.88 3.72 -7.59
CA LEU A 253 -14.63 3.17 -6.25
C LEU A 253 -14.76 1.64 -6.24
N ASP A 254 -15.81 1.11 -6.87
CA ASP A 254 -16.02 -0.33 -7.03
C ASP A 254 -14.88 -0.95 -7.85
N GLU A 255 -14.39 -0.25 -8.89
CA GLU A 255 -13.31 -0.76 -9.73
C GLU A 255 -11.98 -0.88 -8.99
N VAL A 256 -11.63 0.07 -8.13
CA VAL A 256 -10.43 -0.01 -7.26
C VAL A 256 -10.71 -0.74 -5.94
N GLN A 257 -11.87 -1.39 -5.82
CA GLN A 257 -12.28 -2.20 -4.67
C GLN A 257 -12.28 -1.40 -3.36
N ALA A 258 -12.56 -0.10 -3.44
CA ALA A 258 -12.64 0.77 -2.29
C ALA A 258 -13.75 0.31 -1.32
N VAL A 259 -13.49 0.47 -0.02
CA VAL A 259 -14.46 0.13 1.02
C VAL A 259 -14.74 1.37 1.87
N TRP A 260 -16.02 1.66 2.10
CA TRP A 260 -16.42 2.75 2.97
C TRP A 260 -17.76 2.51 3.67
N GLY A 261 -17.94 3.14 4.83
CA GLY A 261 -19.14 3.06 5.65
C GLY A 261 -18.86 3.02 7.15
N THR A 262 -19.76 2.40 7.93
CA THR A 262 -19.50 2.07 9.33
C THR A 262 -18.52 0.89 9.43
N PRO A 263 -17.81 0.70 10.57
CA PRO A 263 -16.93 -0.44 10.77
C PRO A 263 -17.57 -1.80 10.41
N GLU A 264 -18.81 -2.06 10.79
CA GLU A 264 -19.52 -3.34 10.54
C GLU A 264 -19.92 -3.50 9.07
N SER A 265 -20.28 -2.40 8.41
CA SER A 265 -20.53 -2.40 6.97
C SER A 265 -19.24 -2.67 6.19
N CYS A 266 -18.13 -2.07 6.62
CA CYS A 266 -16.81 -2.30 6.05
C CYS A 266 -16.38 -3.76 6.24
N ALA A 267 -16.53 -4.33 7.44
CA ALA A 267 -16.20 -5.74 7.70
C ALA A 267 -16.90 -6.69 6.72
N ARG A 268 -18.23 -6.54 6.56
CA ARG A 268 -19.02 -7.36 5.61
C ARG A 268 -18.55 -7.20 4.17
N ARG A 269 -18.23 -5.98 3.74
CA ARG A 269 -17.70 -5.71 2.38
C ARG A 269 -16.33 -6.34 2.18
N ILE A 270 -15.45 -6.26 3.17
CA ILE A 270 -14.10 -6.82 3.14
C ILE A 270 -14.15 -8.35 3.05
N HIS A 271 -14.99 -9.04 3.84
CA HIS A 271 -15.20 -10.49 3.67
C HIS A 271 -15.67 -10.85 2.26
N GLY A 272 -16.61 -10.06 1.71
CA GLY A 272 -17.09 -10.24 0.34
C GLY A 272 -15.98 -10.08 -0.71
N THR A 273 -15.11 -9.10 -0.53
CA THR A 273 -13.95 -8.84 -1.39
C THR A 273 -12.89 -9.93 -1.24
N ALA A 274 -12.54 -10.33 -0.01
CA ALA A 274 -11.53 -11.33 0.29
C ALA A 274 -11.87 -12.70 -0.31
N ARG A 275 -13.14 -13.13 -0.25
CA ARG A 275 -13.62 -14.39 -0.86
C ARG A 275 -13.51 -14.43 -2.38
N LYS A 276 -13.49 -13.27 -3.03
CA LYS A 276 -13.41 -13.12 -4.49
C LYS A 276 -12.03 -12.66 -4.96
N SER A 277 -11.15 -12.33 -4.02
CA SER A 277 -9.82 -11.82 -4.32
C SER A 277 -8.95 -12.91 -4.92
N GLU A 278 -8.21 -12.54 -5.95
CA GLU A 278 -7.15 -13.38 -6.53
C GLU A 278 -5.76 -13.07 -5.94
N ALA A 279 -5.66 -12.02 -5.10
CA ALA A 279 -4.46 -11.74 -4.33
C ALA A 279 -4.37 -12.67 -3.11
N ASP A 280 -3.15 -13.02 -2.72
CA ASP A 280 -2.87 -13.87 -1.55
C ASP A 280 -3.11 -13.13 -0.23
N VAL A 281 -2.97 -11.80 -0.27
CA VAL A 281 -3.20 -10.89 0.87
C VAL A 281 -3.95 -9.65 0.39
N LEU A 282 -5.01 -9.30 1.10
CA LEU A 282 -5.74 -8.04 0.95
C LEU A 282 -5.38 -7.13 2.12
N VAL A 283 -4.69 -6.02 1.83
CA VAL A 283 -4.28 -5.03 2.84
C VAL A 283 -5.27 -3.88 2.82
N LEU A 284 -5.80 -3.55 3.99
CA LEU A 284 -6.72 -2.44 4.22
C LEU A 284 -5.91 -1.17 4.41
N GLY A 285 -5.90 -0.30 3.39
CA GLY A 285 -5.15 0.95 3.38
C GLY A 285 -5.99 2.13 3.87
N PHE A 286 -5.66 2.66 5.05
CA PHE A 286 -6.33 3.81 5.66
C PHE A 286 -5.52 5.08 5.41
N ASP A 287 -5.72 5.74 4.26
CA ASP A 287 -4.99 6.97 3.93
C ASP A 287 -5.79 8.23 4.32
N LEU A 288 -5.55 8.68 5.55
CA LEU A 288 -6.20 9.85 6.13
C LEU A 288 -5.22 11.01 6.37
N PRO A 289 -5.74 12.25 6.49
CA PRO A 289 -4.99 13.36 7.10
C PRO A 289 -4.51 13.03 8.53
N PRO A 290 -3.37 13.57 8.98
CA PRO A 290 -2.78 13.24 10.28
C PRO A 290 -3.72 13.45 11.49
N ASP A 291 -4.56 14.48 11.43
CA ASP A 291 -5.53 14.86 12.47
C ASP A 291 -6.69 13.87 12.61
N LYS A 292 -6.90 13.01 11.61
CA LYS A 292 -7.97 12.00 11.61
C LYS A 292 -7.56 10.65 12.18
N TYR A 293 -6.29 10.47 12.56
CA TYR A 293 -5.86 9.28 13.32
C TYR A 293 -6.06 9.51 14.82
N ASP A 294 -7.30 9.80 15.21
CA ASP A 294 -7.72 10.09 16.58
C ASP A 294 -8.23 8.83 17.31
N ASP A 295 -8.70 8.99 18.55
CA ASP A 295 -9.18 7.87 19.34
C ASP A 295 -10.41 7.20 18.71
N VAL A 296 -11.29 7.98 18.08
CA VAL A 296 -12.49 7.47 17.40
C VAL A 296 -12.11 6.57 16.23
N PHE A 297 -11.13 6.98 15.42
CA PHE A 297 -10.61 6.13 14.34
C PHE A 297 -10.11 4.78 14.85
N PHE A 298 -9.41 4.75 15.99
CA PHE A 298 -8.87 3.52 16.54
C PHE A 298 -9.91 2.64 17.23
N GLU A 299 -10.97 3.21 17.79
CA GLU A 299 -12.15 2.47 18.24
C GLU A 299 -12.87 1.82 17.06
N ASP A 300 -13.09 2.58 15.99
CA ASP A 300 -13.66 2.07 14.74
C ASP A 300 -12.79 0.98 14.11
N LEU A 301 -11.46 1.12 14.17
CA LEU A 301 -10.52 0.11 13.68
C LEU A 301 -10.58 -1.18 14.50
N ASP A 302 -10.68 -1.10 15.83
CA ASP A 302 -10.84 -2.30 16.68
C ASP A 302 -12.16 -3.02 16.37
N ILE A 303 -13.27 -2.29 16.21
CA ILE A 303 -14.56 -2.87 15.83
C ILE A 303 -14.47 -3.56 14.47
N LEU A 304 -13.88 -2.88 13.47
CA LEU A 304 -13.68 -3.43 12.14
C LEU A 304 -12.89 -4.74 12.21
N LEU A 305 -11.73 -4.72 12.87
CA LEU A 305 -10.81 -5.85 12.91
C LEU A 305 -11.37 -7.06 13.68
N ARG A 306 -12.17 -6.85 14.73
CA ARG A 306 -12.90 -7.92 15.42
C ARG A 306 -13.98 -8.58 14.56
N GLY A 307 -14.48 -7.84 13.58
CA GLY A 307 -15.50 -8.32 12.65
C GLY A 307 -14.95 -9.10 11.46
N LEU A 308 -13.62 -9.19 11.30
CA LEU A 308 -12.94 -9.92 10.22
C LEU A 308 -12.56 -11.34 10.67
#